data_AF-A0A973H9M1-F1
#
_entry.id   AF-A0A973H9M1-F1
#
_cell.length_a   1.000
_cell.length_b   1.000
_cell.length_c   1.000
_cell.angle_alpha   90.00
_cell.angle_beta   90.00
_cell.angle_gamma   90.00
#
_symmetry.space_group_name_H-M   'P 1'
#
loop_
_entity.id
_entity.type
_entity.pdbx_description
1 polymer ?
#
loop_
_entity_poly.entity_id
_entity_poly.type
_entity_poly.pdbx_seq_one_letter_code
_entity_poly.pdbx_strand_id
1 'polypeptide(L)'
;TGGLTPNTATELKLKVTRAGRPVTDLQPYLGAYGHLVALRSGDLAYLHVHPNAGTGSGPGISFTATAPSEGTYRLFLDFKHEGQVRTAAFTVTTGAGHGEAEGGHGH
;
A
#
# COMPACT_ATOMS: atom_id res chain seq x y z
N THR A 1 7.46 2.92 -2.71
CA THR A 1 8.14 3.01 -4.01
C THR A 1 7.63 1.91 -4.92
N GLY A 2 7.75 2.08 -6.23
CA GLY A 2 7.06 1.25 -7.23
C GLY A 2 5.89 2.02 -7.85
N GLY A 3 5.77 1.95 -9.17
CA GLY A 3 4.65 2.54 -9.93
C GLY A 3 3.61 1.50 -10.29
N LEU A 4 2.44 1.94 -10.74
CA LEU A 4 1.46 1.07 -11.38
C LEU A 4 1.59 1.20 -12.90
N THR A 5 1.91 0.09 -13.56
CA THR A 5 1.93 0.00 -15.02
C THR A 5 0.73 -0.85 -15.47
N PRO A 6 -0.12 -0.36 -16.39
CA PRO A 6 -1.23 -1.15 -16.91
C PRO A 6 -0.77 -2.49 -17.48
N ASN A 7 -1.54 -3.54 -17.20
CA ASN A 7 -1.33 -4.91 -17.68
C ASN A 7 0.04 -5.52 -17.33
N THR A 8 0.78 -4.92 -16.41
CA THR A 8 2.11 -5.39 -15.98
C THR A 8 2.13 -5.58 -14.48
N ALA A 9 2.47 -6.79 -14.03
CA ALA A 9 2.70 -7.07 -12.62
C ALA A 9 3.91 -6.26 -12.13
N THR A 10 3.69 -5.40 -11.15
CA THR A 10 4.72 -4.53 -10.58
C THR A 10 4.79 -4.71 -9.07
N GLU A 11 6.01 -4.67 -8.52
CA GLU A 11 6.21 -4.68 -7.08
C GLU A 11 5.95 -3.29 -6.47
N LEU A 12 5.07 -3.24 -5.48
CA LEU A 12 4.81 -2.08 -4.65
C LEU A 12 5.42 -2.29 -3.26
N LYS A 13 6.26 -1.35 -2.82
CA LYS A 13 6.84 -1.33 -1.46
C LYS A 13 6.25 -0.18 -0.66
N LEU A 14 5.56 -0.52 0.42
CA LEU A 14 4.96 0.42 1.36
C LEU A 14 5.78 0.44 2.65
N LYS A 15 6.09 1.63 3.15
CA LYS A 15 6.81 1.81 4.41
C LYS A 15 5.86 2.39 5.46
N VAL A 16 5.71 1.69 6.59
CA VAL A 16 4.91 2.19 7.71
C VAL A 16 5.79 3.06 8.60
N THR A 17 5.34 4.28 8.87
CA THR A 17 5.98 5.19 9.82
C THR A 17 4.96 5.79 10.78
N ARG A 18 5.40 6.14 11.99
CA ARG A 18 4.61 6.84 12.99
C ARG A 18 5.43 8.01 13.51
N ALA A 19 4.92 9.24 13.35
CA ALA A 19 5.64 10.47 13.71
C ALA A 19 7.08 10.50 13.14
N GLY A 20 7.24 10.14 11.86
CA GLY A 20 8.53 10.09 11.17
C GLY A 20 9.43 8.89 11.52
N ARG A 21 9.06 8.07 12.51
CA ARG A 21 9.85 6.87 12.90
C ARG A 21 9.35 5.62 12.18
N PRO A 22 10.22 4.78 11.62
CA PRO A 22 9.83 3.50 11.05
C PRO A 22 9.15 2.61 12.08
N VAL A 23 8.04 1.98 11.71
CA VAL A 23 7.37 0.95 12.53
C VAL A 23 7.99 -0.40 12.18
N THR A 24 8.54 -1.12 13.15
CA THR A 24 9.30 -2.38 12.93
C THR A 24 8.77 -3.57 13.72
N ASP A 25 7.62 -3.39 14.37
CA ASP A 25 6.94 -4.34 15.26
C ASP A 25 5.47 -4.56 14.83
N LEU A 26 5.22 -4.55 13.52
CA LEU A 26 3.94 -4.96 12.97
C LEU A 26 3.57 -6.37 13.44
N GLN A 27 2.29 -6.54 13.72
CA GLN A 27 1.72 -7.81 14.16
C GLN A 27 0.99 -8.47 12.99
N PRO A 28 0.99 -9.81 12.90
CA PRO A 28 0.17 -10.48 11.91
C PRO A 28 -1.32 -10.21 12.16
N TYR A 29 -2.03 -9.95 11.08
CA TYR A 29 -3.48 -9.86 11.02
C TYR A 29 -3.92 -10.72 9.84
N LEU A 30 -4.91 -11.60 10.02
CA LEU A 30 -5.36 -12.53 8.96
C LEU A 30 -4.23 -13.33 8.26
N GLY A 31 -3.12 -13.59 8.97
CA GLY A 31 -1.99 -14.39 8.45
C GLY A 31 -0.89 -13.60 7.71
N ALA A 32 -1.00 -12.27 7.60
CA ALA A 32 0.02 -11.42 6.97
C ALA A 32 0.30 -10.13 7.77
N TYR A 33 1.39 -9.44 7.47
CA TYR A 33 1.74 -8.15 8.10
C TYR A 33 1.02 -6.95 7.46
N GLY A 34 0.36 -7.13 6.32
CA GLY A 34 -0.50 -6.12 5.71
C GLY A 34 -1.42 -6.69 4.62
N HIS A 35 -2.57 -6.04 4.44
CA HIS A 35 -3.54 -6.33 3.38
C HIS A 35 -3.73 -5.08 2.55
N LEU A 36 -3.60 -5.20 1.23
CA LEU A 36 -3.70 -4.06 0.33
C LEU A 36 -4.85 -4.26 -0.65
N VAL A 37 -5.79 -3.33 -0.63
CA VAL A 37 -6.87 -3.22 -1.61
C VAL A 37 -6.61 -1.97 -2.45
N ALA A 38 -6.83 -2.06 -3.77
CA ALA A 38 -6.79 -0.90 -4.65
C ALA A 38 -8.05 -0.84 -5.51
N LEU A 39 -8.61 0.37 -5.60
CA LEU A 39 -9.85 0.65 -6.34
C LEU A 39 -9.58 1.75 -7.36
N ARG A 40 -10.02 1.54 -8.61
CA ARG A 40 -10.00 2.58 -9.64
C ARG A 40 -11.07 3.63 -9.34
N SER A 41 -10.69 4.90 -9.47
CA SER A 41 -11.64 6.01 -9.38
C SER A 41 -12.64 5.94 -10.54
N GLY A 42 -13.92 6.15 -10.25
CA GLY A 42 -15.00 6.21 -11.24
C GLY A 42 -15.86 4.95 -11.29
N ASP A 43 -15.26 3.76 -11.33
CA ASP A 43 -15.98 2.49 -11.49
C ASP A 43 -15.64 1.41 -10.47
N LEU A 44 -14.79 1.74 -9.48
CA LEU A 44 -14.42 0.86 -8.37
C LEU A 44 -13.82 -0.48 -8.83
N ALA A 45 -13.23 -0.52 -10.04
CA ALA A 45 -12.54 -1.70 -10.51
C ALA A 45 -11.40 -2.08 -9.54
N TYR A 46 -11.41 -3.33 -9.09
CA TYR A 46 -10.44 -3.86 -8.13
C TYR A 46 -9.11 -4.16 -8.82
N LEU A 47 -8.01 -3.84 -8.12
CA LEU A 47 -6.68 -4.36 -8.46
C LEU A 47 -6.49 -5.76 -7.88
N HIS A 48 -5.87 -6.63 -8.67
CA HIS A 48 -5.34 -7.88 -8.15
C HIS A 48 -4.06 -7.58 -7.36
N VAL A 49 -4.04 -7.92 -6.07
CA VAL A 49 -2.90 -7.70 -5.20
C VAL A 49 -2.56 -8.98 -4.45
N HIS A 50 -1.28 -9.36 -4.45
CA HIS A 50 -0.76 -10.45 -3.63
C HIS A 50 0.30 -9.93 -2.66
N PRO A 51 0.25 -10.32 -1.37
CA PRO A 51 1.37 -10.08 -0.47
C PRO A 51 2.56 -10.92 -0.90
N ASN A 52 3.75 -10.32 -0.93
CA ASN A 52 4.98 -11.05 -1.20
C ASN A 52 5.48 -11.70 0.10
N ALA A 53 6.01 -12.92 0.01
CA ALA A 53 6.63 -13.58 1.15
C ALA A 53 7.93 -12.85 1.57
N GLY A 54 8.31 -12.99 2.85
CA GLY A 54 9.58 -12.47 3.36
C GLY A 54 9.55 -11.05 3.93
N THR A 55 8.39 -10.40 3.99
CA THR A 55 8.22 -9.19 4.79
C THR A 55 8.11 -9.57 6.26
N GLY A 56 9.09 -9.15 7.09
CA GLY A 56 9.02 -9.31 8.55
C GLY A 56 8.04 -8.33 9.18
N SER A 57 8.21 -8.05 10.47
CA SER A 57 7.42 -7.10 11.24
C SER A 57 7.60 -5.62 10.83
N GLY A 58 8.10 -5.34 9.62
CA GLY A 58 8.30 -4.00 9.08
C GLY A 58 9.77 -3.60 8.91
N PRO A 59 10.03 -2.34 8.50
CA PRO A 59 9.04 -1.31 8.19
C PRO A 59 8.44 -1.41 6.79
N GLY A 60 8.99 -2.28 5.96
CA GLY A 60 8.53 -2.52 4.60
C GLY A 60 7.54 -3.66 4.50
N ILE A 61 6.46 -3.42 3.75
CA ILE A 61 5.53 -4.45 3.28
C ILE A 61 5.54 -4.39 1.76
N SER A 62 5.72 -5.53 1.10
CA SER A 62 5.77 -5.64 -0.36
C SER A 62 4.56 -6.41 -0.89
N PHE A 63 4.07 -5.92 -2.01
CA PHE A 63 2.94 -6.49 -2.73
C PHE A 63 3.27 -6.56 -4.22
N THR A 64 2.73 -7.56 -4.90
CA THR A 64 2.67 -7.58 -6.36
C THR A 64 1.30 -7.10 -6.79
N ALA A 65 1.23 -6.10 -7.67
CA ALA A 65 -0.01 -5.51 -8.15
C ALA A 65 -0.01 -5.36 -9.67
N THR A 66 -1.16 -5.60 -10.30
CA THR A 66 -1.37 -5.40 -11.74
C THR A 66 -2.56 -4.47 -11.94
N ALA A 67 -2.32 -3.29 -12.51
CA ALA A 67 -3.39 -2.37 -12.86
C ALA A 67 -4.08 -2.82 -14.16
N PRO A 68 -5.42 -2.95 -14.22
CA PRO A 68 -6.12 -3.43 -15.41
C PRO A 68 -6.15 -2.41 -16.56
N SER A 69 -6.00 -1.12 -16.25
CA SER A 69 -5.91 -0.05 -17.25
C SER A 69 -5.15 1.14 -16.69
N GLU A 70 -4.96 2.16 -17.53
CA GLU A 70 -4.64 3.49 -17.06
C GLU A 70 -5.74 4.06 -16.15
N GLY A 71 -5.34 4.87 -15.17
CA GLY A 71 -6.25 5.54 -14.27
C GLY A 71 -5.64 5.94 -12.94
N THR A 72 -6.48 6.53 -12.10
CA THR A 72 -6.17 6.87 -10.71
C THR A 72 -6.74 5.81 -9.80
N TYR A 73 -5.91 5.29 -8.91
CA TYR A 73 -6.23 4.20 -8.00
C TYR A 73 -6.08 4.66 -6.56
N ARG A 74 -7.10 4.41 -5.74
CA ARG A 74 -7.05 4.60 -4.29
C ARG A 74 -6.66 3.29 -3.64
N LEU A 75 -5.55 3.30 -2.91
CA LEU A 75 -4.99 2.18 -2.20
C LEU A 75 -5.38 2.28 -0.73
N PHE A 76 -5.72 1.14 -0.12
CA PHE A 76 -6.06 0.98 1.29
C PHE A 76 -5.20 -0.16 1.86
N LEU A 77 -4.26 0.19 2.73
CA LEU A 77 -3.40 -0.73 3.45
C LEU A 77 -3.95 -0.93 4.87
N ASP A 78 -4.41 -2.14 5.17
CA ASP A 78 -4.68 -2.56 6.54
C ASP A 78 -3.45 -3.23 7.14
N PHE A 79 -3.05 -2.79 8.33
CA PHE A 79 -1.92 -3.35 9.09
C PHE A 79 -2.23 -3.31 10.58
N LYS A 80 -1.61 -4.21 11.36
CA LYS A 80 -1.78 -4.25 12.81
C LYS A 80 -0.49 -3.81 13.51
N HIS A 81 -0.64 -2.89 14.46
CA HIS A 81 0.45 -2.35 15.27
C HIS A 81 -0.10 -2.06 16.67
N GLU A 82 0.66 -2.25 17.75
CA GLU A 82 0.19 -1.97 19.12
C GLU A 82 -1.20 -2.57 19.46
N GLY A 83 -1.52 -3.76 18.93
CA GLY A 83 -2.79 -4.45 19.16
C GLY A 83 -3.97 -3.95 18.33
N GLN A 84 -3.82 -2.85 17.57
CA GLN A 84 -4.89 -2.23 16.79
C GLN A 84 -4.68 -2.41 15.30
N VAL A 85 -5.75 -2.78 14.59
CA VAL A 85 -5.81 -2.73 13.12
C VAL A 85 -6.00 -1.27 12.70
N ARG A 86 -5.19 -0.83 11.73
CA ARG A 86 -5.22 0.53 11.19
C ARG A 86 -5.25 0.46 9.67
N THR A 87 -5.93 1.43 9.07
CA THR A 87 -6.00 1.61 7.62
C THR A 87 -5.25 2.87 7.22
N ALA A 88 -4.29 2.74 6.31
CA ALA A 88 -3.66 3.87 5.63
C ALA A 88 -4.18 3.92 4.18
N ALA A 89 -4.51 5.13 3.70
CA ALA A 89 -5.03 5.31 2.35
C ALA A 89 -4.21 6.33 1.56
N PHE A 90 -3.86 5.99 0.32
CA PHE A 90 -3.09 6.86 -0.58
C PHE A 90 -3.54 6.67 -2.03
N THR A 91 -3.25 7.66 -2.86
CA THR A 91 -3.68 7.66 -4.27
C THR A 91 -2.45 7.51 -5.17
N VAL A 92 -2.56 6.66 -6.19
CA VAL A 92 -1.52 6.44 -7.20
C VAL A 92 -2.15 6.58 -8.59
N THR A 93 -1.45 7.21 -9.52
CA THR A 93 -1.86 7.28 -10.92
C THR A 93 -0.93 6.39 -11.75
N THR A 94 -1.49 5.60 -12.67
CA THR A 94 -0.68 4.79 -13.59
C THR A 94 0.24 5.65 -14.44
N GLY A 95 1.47 5.20 -14.69
CA GLY A 95 2.47 5.97 -15.44
C GLY A 95 3.13 7.10 -14.65
N ALA A 96 2.55 7.52 -13.52
CA ALA A 96 3.23 8.36 -12.54
C ALA A 96 4.01 7.47 -11.57
N GLY A 97 5.28 7.23 -11.88
CA GLY A 97 6.23 6.86 -10.84
C GLY A 97 6.35 8.03 -9.85
N HIS A 98 6.16 7.72 -8.56
CA HIS A 98 6.36 8.58 -7.39
C HIS A 98 5.21 9.49 -6.94
N GLY A 99 4.82 9.28 -5.67
CA GLY A 99 3.96 10.13 -4.87
C GLY A 99 4.20 9.78 -3.40
N GLU A 100 5.19 10.45 -2.82
CA GLU A 100 5.42 10.48 -1.38
C GLU A 100 4.14 10.93 -0.68
N ALA A 101 3.70 10.19 0.33
CA ALA A 101 2.53 10.58 1.11
C ALA A 101 2.90 11.81 1.95
N GLU A 102 2.60 13.00 1.45
CA GLU A 102 2.74 14.23 2.21
C GLU A 102 1.78 14.21 3.41
N GLY A 103 2.36 14.05 4.60
CA GLY A 103 1.68 14.27 5.87
C GLY A 103 1.58 15.76 6.15
N GLY A 104 0.48 16.39 5.73
CA GLY A 104 0.12 17.75 6.15
C GLY A 104 -0.42 17.76 7.58
N HIS A 105 0.38 18.24 8.53
CA HIS A 105 -0.11 18.83 9.78
C HIS A 105 -0.06 20.35 9.62
N GLY A 106 -1.17 21.03 9.89
CA GLY A 106 -1.24 22.49 9.87
C GLY A 106 -2.34 23.03 10.78
N HIS A 107 -1.87 23.49 11.95
CA HIS A 107 -2.45 24.41 12.95
C HIS A 107 -3.69 23.98 13.76
#